data_AF-A0A484M8M4-F1
#
_entry.id   AF-A0A484M8M4-F1
#
_cell.length_a   1.000
_cell.length_b   1.000
_cell.length_c   1.000
_cell.angle_alpha   90.00
_cell.angle_beta   90.00
_cell.angle_gamma   90.00
#
_symmetry.space_group_name_H-M   'P 1'
#
loop_
_entity.id
_entity.type
_entity.pdbx_description
1 polymer ?
#
loop_
_entity_poly.entity_id
_entity_poly.type
_entity_poly.pdbx_seq_one_letter_code
_entity_poly.pdbx_strand_id
1 'polypeptide(L)'
;MNHLQENLIELEIEGENVLLARQQLVENDKERNGNREALTALRKRAKTSKSSIASPFESIMRDVESRPLVREVCSTCGNHDVNERKWLMFPGTDVFASIPFHAVHTILEQDQNQLDCEAKKLQSYIKEKSFCISEKGGLADRISPSILRSLVTLSDAPKKVVPPK
;
A
#
# COMPACT_ATOMS: atom_id res chain seq x y z
N MET A 1 -4.32 14.95 -36.78
CA MET A 1 -5.10 15.26 -35.57
C MET A 1 -5.18 14.05 -34.64
N ASN A 2 -5.48 12.85 -35.14
CA ASN A 2 -5.62 11.62 -34.34
C ASN A 2 -4.45 11.35 -33.38
N HIS A 3 -3.19 11.46 -33.84
CA HIS A 3 -2.01 11.19 -33.01
C HIS A 3 -1.85 12.13 -31.80
N LEU A 4 -2.18 13.41 -31.95
CA LEU A 4 -2.10 14.36 -30.83
C LEU A 4 -3.18 14.08 -29.79
N GLN A 5 -4.40 13.75 -30.23
CA GLN A 5 -5.49 13.39 -29.35
C GLN A 5 -5.20 12.09 -28.60
N GLU A 6 -4.68 11.07 -29.28
CA GLU A 6 -4.24 9.81 -28.67
C GLU A 6 -3.18 10.05 -27.58
N ASN A 7 -2.17 10.87 -27.86
CA ASN A 7 -1.12 11.19 -26.87
C ASN A 7 -1.67 11.96 -25.65
N LEU A 8 -2.67 12.83 -25.84
CA LEU A 8 -3.31 13.56 -24.75
C LEU A 8 -4.14 12.61 -23.86
N ILE A 9 -4.89 11.69 -24.47
CA ILE A 9 -5.66 10.67 -23.75
C ILE A 9 -4.72 9.78 -22.93
N GLU A 10 -3.61 9.33 -23.53
CA GLU A 10 -2.63 8.51 -22.81
C GLU A 10 -2.01 9.26 -21.61
N LEU A 11 -1.75 10.55 -21.77
CA LEU A 11 -1.21 11.38 -20.69
C LEU A 11 -2.23 11.61 -19.56
N GLU A 12 -3.51 11.75 -19.90
CA GLU A 12 -4.61 11.83 -18.93
C GLU A 12 -4.72 10.53 -18.13
N ILE A 13 -4.73 9.38 -18.80
CA ILE A 13 -4.75 8.04 -18.16
C ILE A 13 -3.55 7.87 -17.22
N GLU A 14 -2.36 8.30 -17.65
CA GLU A 14 -1.16 8.21 -16.82
C GLU A 14 -1.26 9.13 -15.58
N GLY A 15 -1.83 10.32 -15.74
CA GLY A 15 -2.13 11.23 -14.64
C GLY A 15 -3.07 10.61 -13.60
N GLU A 16 -4.16 9.98 -14.06
CA GLU A 16 -5.12 9.28 -13.21
C GLU A 16 -4.45 8.12 -12.45
N ASN A 17 -3.66 7.30 -13.13
CA ASN A 17 -2.93 6.19 -12.51
C ASN A 17 -2.00 6.66 -11.39
N VAL A 18 -1.29 7.78 -11.59
CA VAL A 18 -0.44 8.38 -10.55
C VAL A 18 -1.26 8.83 -9.35
N LEU A 19 -2.42 9.45 -9.57
CA LEU A 19 -3.30 9.89 -8.48
C LEU A 19 -3.87 8.70 -7.69
N LEU A 20 -4.32 7.65 -8.39
CA LEU A 20 -4.81 6.41 -7.76
C LEU A 20 -3.71 5.72 -6.94
N ALA A 21 -2.51 5.58 -7.49
CA ALA A 21 -1.39 4.98 -6.77
C ALA A 21 -0.98 5.78 -5.52
N ARG A 22 -1.04 7.12 -5.58
CA ARG A 22 -0.81 7.98 -4.41
C ARG A 22 -1.88 7.82 -3.35
N GLN A 23 -3.14 7.70 -3.75
CA GLN A 23 -4.23 7.43 -2.80
C GLN A 23 -4.02 6.08 -2.12
N GLN A 24 -3.65 5.04 -2.88
CA GLN A 24 -3.38 3.72 -2.31
C GLN A 24 -2.22 3.76 -1.31
N LEU A 25 -1.17 4.55 -1.54
CA LEU A 25 -0.10 4.74 -0.56
C LEU A 25 -0.62 5.30 0.77
N VAL A 26 -1.57 6.23 0.72
CA VAL A 26 -2.18 6.80 1.92
C VAL A 26 -3.01 5.76 2.66
N GLU A 27 -3.81 4.95 1.95
CA GLU A 27 -4.59 3.87 2.58
C GLU A 27 -3.68 2.80 3.18
N ASN A 28 -2.66 2.35 2.46
CA ASN A 28 -1.66 1.40 2.98
C ASN A 28 -0.94 1.95 4.22
N ASP A 29 -0.67 3.25 4.29
CA ASP A 29 -0.05 3.87 5.46
C ASP A 29 -0.96 3.88 6.68
N LYS A 30 -2.27 4.14 6.49
CA LYS A 30 -3.27 4.04 7.56
C LYS A 30 -3.35 2.63 8.11
N GLU A 31 -3.45 1.63 7.24
CA GLU A 31 -3.50 0.21 7.64
C GLU A 31 -2.23 -0.21 8.38
N ARG A 32 -1.06 0.17 7.85
CA ARG A 32 0.22 -0.04 8.51
C ARG A 32 0.25 0.57 9.90
N ASN A 33 -0.23 1.80 10.07
CA ASN A 33 -0.25 2.42 11.40
C ASN A 33 -1.16 1.64 12.36
N GLY A 34 -2.34 1.21 11.91
CA GLY A 34 -3.24 0.35 12.67
C GLY A 34 -2.58 -0.96 13.11
N ASN A 35 -1.90 -1.65 12.18
CA ASN A 35 -1.18 -2.89 12.49
C ASN A 35 -0.05 -2.65 13.50
N ARG A 36 0.71 -1.56 13.37
CA ARG A 36 1.76 -1.20 14.32
C ARG A 36 1.22 -0.96 15.74
N GLU A 37 0.08 -0.29 15.85
CA GLU A 37 -0.59 -0.05 17.13
C GLU A 37 -1.11 -1.36 17.74
N ALA A 38 -1.75 -2.21 16.93
CA ALA A 38 -2.23 -3.53 17.36
C ALA A 38 -1.09 -4.43 17.83
N LEU A 39 0.02 -4.52 17.08
CA LEU A 39 1.22 -5.26 17.47
C LEU A 39 1.84 -4.72 18.76
N THR A 40 1.82 -3.40 18.95
CA THR A 40 2.30 -2.77 20.19
C THR A 40 1.41 -3.13 21.37
N ALA A 41 0.09 -3.15 21.20
CA ALA A 41 -0.85 -3.57 22.23
C ALA A 41 -0.69 -5.05 22.59
N LEU A 42 -0.50 -5.93 21.60
CA LEU A 42 -0.22 -7.35 21.81
C LEU A 42 1.07 -7.55 22.61
N ARG A 43 2.17 -6.87 22.24
CA ARG A 43 3.44 -6.93 22.99
C ARG A 43 3.30 -6.48 24.44
N LYS A 44 2.60 -5.37 24.69
CA LYS A 44 2.30 -4.89 26.05
C LYS A 44 1.55 -5.94 26.86
N ARG A 45 0.58 -6.63 26.25
CA ARG A 45 -0.21 -7.68 26.89
C ARG A 45 0.60 -8.94 27.18
N ALA A 46 1.46 -9.34 26.24
CA ALA A 46 2.40 -10.44 26.43
C ALA A 46 3.55 -10.10 27.39
N LYS A 47 3.69 -8.83 27.81
CA LYS A 47 4.82 -8.29 28.59
C LYS A 47 6.17 -8.55 27.91
N THR A 48 6.19 -8.55 26.58
CA THR A 48 7.40 -8.74 25.78
C THR A 48 7.91 -7.40 25.24
N SER A 49 9.21 -7.18 25.29
CA SER A 49 9.92 -6.11 24.55
C SER A 49 10.73 -6.73 23.41
N LYS A 50 10.94 -5.99 22.30
CA LYS A 50 11.77 -6.44 21.18
C LYS A 50 13.21 -6.83 21.58
N SER A 51 13.72 -6.36 22.72
CA SER A 51 15.05 -6.66 23.24
C SER A 51 15.07 -7.70 24.38
N SER A 52 13.91 -8.13 24.88
CA SER A 52 13.79 -8.97 26.08
C SER A 52 13.71 -10.47 25.80
N ILE A 53 13.86 -10.88 24.55
CA ILE A 53 13.72 -12.29 24.18
C ILE A 53 15.12 -12.86 24.02
N ALA A 54 15.47 -13.67 25.01
CA ALA A 54 16.64 -14.53 24.98
C ALA A 54 16.73 -15.21 23.62
N SER A 55 17.89 -15.09 22.97
CA SER A 55 18.20 -15.79 21.71
C SER A 55 17.71 -17.24 21.79
N PRO A 56 17.26 -17.86 20.69
CA PRO A 56 16.94 -19.29 20.67
C PRO A 56 18.01 -20.15 21.38
N PHE A 57 19.27 -19.70 21.33
CA PHE A 57 20.40 -20.32 22.01
C PHE A 57 20.42 -20.16 23.56
N GLU A 58 19.99 -19.02 24.10
CA GLU A 58 19.91 -18.78 25.56
C GLU A 58 18.74 -19.53 26.23
N SER A 59 17.70 -19.90 25.48
CA SER A 59 16.62 -20.75 25.98
C SER A 59 17.04 -22.22 26.04
N ILE A 60 17.90 -22.67 25.11
CA ILE A 60 18.44 -24.04 25.07
C ILE A 60 19.34 -24.34 26.28
N MET A 61 20.08 -23.33 26.77
CA MET A 61 21.02 -23.49 27.89
C MET A 61 20.35 -23.56 29.28
N ARG A 62 19.03 -23.34 29.40
CA ARG A 62 18.33 -23.30 30.70
C ARG A 62 17.56 -24.57 31.07
N ASP A 63 17.24 -25.45 30.12
CA ASP A 63 16.37 -26.63 30.34
C ASP A 63 17.06 -27.96 29.95
N VAL A 64 18.24 -28.24 30.52
CA VAL A 64 18.95 -29.53 30.31
C VAL A 64 18.32 -30.70 31.08
N GLU A 65 17.36 -30.45 31.96
CA GLU A 65 16.68 -31.52 32.71
C GLU A 65 15.20 -31.65 32.32
N SER A 66 14.93 -32.54 31.36
CA SER A 66 13.69 -33.35 31.24
C SER A 66 12.44 -32.83 30.50
N ARG A 67 12.52 -31.86 29.57
CA ARG A 67 11.36 -31.46 28.70
C ARG A 67 11.77 -31.17 27.24
N PRO A 68 10.85 -31.20 26.25
CA PRO A 68 11.22 -31.38 24.84
C PRO A 68 12.11 -30.24 24.33
N LEU A 69 13.21 -30.61 23.67
CA LEU A 69 14.42 -29.82 23.40
C LEU A 69 14.24 -28.57 22.54
N VAL A 70 13.06 -28.34 21.95
CA VAL A 70 12.74 -27.10 21.22
C VAL A 70 11.26 -26.80 21.42
N ARG A 71 10.94 -25.84 22.28
CA ARG A 71 9.69 -25.08 22.14
C ARG A 71 10.00 -23.89 21.26
N GLU A 72 9.40 -23.81 20.08
CA GLU A 72 9.46 -22.60 19.24
C GLU A 72 8.74 -21.47 19.98
N VAL A 73 9.49 -20.74 20.81
CA VAL A 73 9.00 -19.56 21.47
C VAL A 73 9.00 -18.45 20.43
N CYS A 74 7.82 -17.98 20.05
CA CYS A 74 7.68 -16.87 19.11
C CYS A 74 8.46 -15.66 19.62
N SER A 75 9.30 -15.08 18.75
CA SER A 75 10.15 -13.91 19.01
C SER A 75 9.39 -12.63 19.34
N THR A 76 8.06 -12.66 19.36
CA THR A 76 7.23 -11.52 19.75
C THR A 76 6.22 -11.90 20.82
N CYS A 77 5.65 -13.10 20.78
CA CYS A 77 4.70 -13.57 21.79
C CYS A 77 5.39 -14.08 23.06
N GLY A 78 6.67 -14.47 23.00
CA GLY A 78 7.36 -15.08 24.15
C GLY A 78 6.62 -16.31 24.67
N ASN A 79 6.61 -16.51 25.99
CA ASN A 79 5.89 -17.59 26.66
C ASN A 79 4.43 -17.20 27.01
N HIS A 80 3.78 -16.41 26.17
CA HIS A 80 2.40 -15.99 26.39
C HIS A 80 1.42 -17.14 26.14
N ASP A 81 0.24 -17.09 26.79
CA ASP A 81 -0.73 -18.19 26.74
C ASP A 81 -1.26 -18.39 25.31
N VAL A 82 -1.08 -19.61 24.79
CA VAL A 82 -1.52 -20.02 23.45
C VAL A 82 -3.05 -20.10 23.37
N ASN A 83 -3.73 -20.33 24.50
CA ASN A 83 -5.19 -20.42 24.55
C ASN A 83 -5.88 -19.06 24.62
N GLU A 84 -5.13 -17.98 24.90
CA GLU A 84 -5.71 -16.66 24.98
C GLU A 84 -6.27 -16.25 23.61
N ARG A 85 -7.58 -15.96 23.57
CA ARG A 85 -8.27 -15.55 22.36
C ARG A 85 -8.26 -14.04 22.19
N LYS A 86 -8.23 -13.60 20.93
CA LYS A 86 -8.37 -12.20 20.52
C LYS A 86 -9.38 -12.10 19.40
N TRP A 87 -10.06 -10.95 19.39
CA TRP A 87 -10.91 -10.56 18.28
C TRP A 87 -10.08 -9.82 17.25
N LEU A 88 -10.12 -10.29 16.00
CA LEU A 88 -9.53 -9.61 14.85
C LEU A 88 -10.65 -9.32 13.84
N MET A 89 -10.66 -8.11 13.30
CA MET A 89 -11.47 -7.76 12.13
C MET A 89 -10.65 -8.09 10.87
N PHE A 90 -11.25 -8.79 9.90
CA PHE A 90 -10.57 -9.05 8.63
C PHE A 90 -10.67 -7.84 7.70
N PRO A 91 -9.55 -7.36 7.13
CA PRO A 91 -9.56 -6.19 6.25
C PRO A 91 -10.45 -6.43 5.03
N GLY A 92 -11.15 -5.38 4.60
CA GLY A 92 -12.11 -5.44 3.48
C GLY A 92 -13.44 -6.14 3.79
N THR A 93 -13.70 -6.49 5.06
CA THR A 93 -14.94 -7.12 5.50
C THR A 93 -15.44 -6.54 6.82
N ASP A 94 -16.73 -6.73 7.13
CA ASP A 94 -17.31 -6.41 8.43
C ASP A 94 -17.32 -7.62 9.39
N VAL A 95 -16.38 -8.54 9.22
CA VAL A 95 -16.35 -9.81 9.96
C VAL A 95 -15.28 -9.78 11.05
N PHE A 96 -15.70 -10.12 12.27
CA PHE A 96 -14.82 -10.33 13.41
C PHE A 96 -14.71 -11.82 13.73
N ALA A 97 -13.49 -12.30 13.94
CA ALA A 97 -13.25 -13.67 14.39
C ALA A 97 -12.44 -13.72 15.68
N SER A 98 -12.79 -14.70 16.51
CA SER A 98 -12.06 -15.04 17.72
C SER A 98 -10.97 -16.06 17.42
N ILE A 99 -9.72 -15.59 17.33
CA ILE A 99 -8.57 -16.40 16.96
C ILE A 99 -7.50 -16.38 18.07
N PRO A 100 -6.62 -17.40 18.13
CA PRO A 100 -5.57 -17.47 19.15
C PRO A 100 -4.61 -16.27 19.08
N PHE A 101 -4.08 -15.86 20.23
CA PHE A 101 -3.16 -14.72 20.36
C PHE A 101 -2.00 -14.77 19.36
N HIS A 102 -1.33 -15.93 19.28
CA HIS A 102 -0.19 -16.10 18.39
C HIS A 102 -0.58 -15.96 16.91
N ALA A 103 -1.74 -16.48 16.52
CA ALA A 103 -2.24 -16.35 15.15
C ALA A 103 -2.49 -14.88 14.78
N VAL A 104 -3.09 -14.10 15.68
CA VAL A 104 -3.35 -12.65 15.47
C VAL A 104 -2.06 -11.91 15.24
N HIS A 105 -1.08 -12.16 16.11
CA HIS A 105 0.23 -11.56 16.01
C HIS A 105 0.92 -11.89 14.68
N THR A 106 0.94 -13.16 14.29
CA THR A 106 1.58 -13.61 13.05
C THR A 106 0.90 -13.03 11.80
N ILE A 107 -0.44 -12.96 11.79
CA ILE A 107 -1.20 -12.31 10.71
C ILE A 107 -0.79 -10.85 10.59
N LEU A 108 -0.81 -10.10 11.70
CA LEU A 108 -0.46 -8.67 11.70
C LEU A 108 1.00 -8.42 11.29
N GLU A 109 1.96 -9.28 11.66
CA GLU A 109 3.35 -9.15 11.21
C GLU A 109 3.50 -9.46 9.72
N GLN A 110 2.78 -10.47 9.21
CA GLN A 110 2.79 -10.80 7.79
C GLN A 110 2.17 -9.68 6.96
N ASP A 111 1.02 -9.15 7.38
CA ASP A 111 0.36 -8.00 6.77
C ASP A 111 1.28 -6.77 6.80
N GLN A 112 2.02 -6.57 7.89
CA GLN A 112 2.96 -5.47 8.00
C GLN A 112 4.07 -5.54 6.94
N ASN A 113 4.64 -6.73 6.73
CA ASN A 113 5.66 -6.97 5.71
C ASN A 113 5.10 -6.80 4.29
N GLN A 114 3.87 -7.26 4.06
CA GLN A 114 3.19 -7.11 2.78
C GLN A 114 2.95 -5.64 2.44
N LEU A 115 2.42 -4.86 3.39
CA LEU A 115 2.19 -3.42 3.24
C LEU A 115 3.49 -2.66 2.95
N ASP A 116 4.61 -3.02 3.59
CA ASP A 116 5.91 -2.41 3.32
C ASP A 116 6.44 -2.74 1.91
N CYS A 117 6.24 -3.98 1.45
CA CYS A 117 6.56 -4.39 0.09
C CYS A 117 5.70 -3.65 -0.95
N GLU A 118 4.40 -3.55 -0.72
CA GLU A 118 3.46 -2.84 -1.59
C GLU A 118 3.75 -1.34 -1.65
N ALA A 119 4.04 -0.71 -0.51
CA ALA A 119 4.42 0.70 -0.48
C ALA A 119 5.65 0.98 -1.34
N LYS A 120 6.68 0.12 -1.28
CA LYS A 120 7.87 0.24 -2.13
C LYS A 120 7.52 0.09 -3.61
N LYS A 121 6.69 -0.91 -3.96
CA LYS A 121 6.22 -1.11 -5.35
C LYS A 121 5.46 0.10 -5.88
N LEU A 122 4.52 0.63 -5.10
CA LEU A 122 3.74 1.81 -5.46
C LEU A 122 4.62 3.05 -5.60
N GLN A 123 5.59 3.25 -4.71
CA GLN A 123 6.55 4.36 -4.83
C GLN A 123 7.39 4.26 -6.10
N SER A 124 7.88 3.06 -6.45
CA SER A 124 8.60 2.83 -7.70
C SER A 124 7.72 3.12 -8.91
N TYR A 125 6.48 2.62 -8.89
CA TYR A 125 5.49 2.85 -9.94
C TYR A 125 5.18 4.34 -10.13
N ILE A 126 4.88 5.07 -9.05
CA ILE A 126 4.62 6.51 -9.09
C ILE A 126 5.82 7.26 -9.66
N LYS A 127 7.05 6.89 -9.29
CA LYS A 127 8.27 7.53 -9.79
C LYS A 127 8.43 7.32 -11.30
N GLU A 128 8.21 6.10 -11.78
CA GLU A 128 8.26 5.76 -13.20
C GLU A 128 7.21 6.54 -14.00
N LYS A 129 5.95 6.50 -13.56
CA LYS A 129 4.86 7.19 -14.25
C LYS A 129 4.98 8.71 -14.21
N SER A 130 5.42 9.27 -13.09
CA SER A 130 5.72 10.71 -12.98
C SER A 130 6.86 11.12 -13.92
N PHE A 131 7.87 10.27 -14.11
CA PHE A 131 8.93 10.51 -15.07
C PHE A 131 8.40 10.50 -16.51
N CYS A 132 7.56 9.53 -16.87
CA CYS A 132 6.92 9.48 -18.20
C CYS A 132 6.07 10.73 -18.49
N ILE A 133 5.26 11.18 -17.52
CA ILE A 133 4.48 12.41 -17.64
C ILE A 133 5.40 13.62 -17.82
N SER A 134 6.50 13.70 -17.06
CA SER A 134 7.47 14.80 -17.17
C SER A 134 8.16 14.83 -18.54
N GLU A 135 8.52 13.67 -19.10
CA GLU A 135 9.14 13.56 -20.42
C GLU A 135 8.17 14.04 -21.51
N LYS A 136 6.91 13.61 -21.46
CA LYS A 136 5.85 14.08 -22.36
C LYS A 136 5.49 15.55 -22.13
N GLY A 137 5.54 16.03 -20.89
CA GLY A 137 5.27 17.41 -20.50
C GLY A 137 6.33 18.40 -21.02
N GLY A 138 7.60 18.01 -21.08
CA GLY A 138 8.64 18.81 -21.75
C GLY A 138 8.39 19.04 -23.24
N LEU A 139 7.53 18.25 -23.88
CA LEU A 139 7.07 18.49 -25.25
C LEU A 139 5.93 19.52 -25.31
N ALA A 140 5.17 19.72 -24.23
CA ALA A 140 4.10 20.71 -24.15
C ALA A 140 4.63 22.15 -24.16
N ASP A 141 5.84 22.38 -23.62
CA ASP A 141 6.55 23.67 -23.71
C ASP A 141 6.82 24.09 -25.17
N ARG A 142 6.75 23.15 -26.12
CA ARG A 142 6.91 23.41 -27.56
C ARG A 142 5.59 23.71 -28.26
N ILE A 143 4.45 23.46 -27.63
CA ILE A 143 3.11 23.68 -28.21
C ILE A 143 2.56 25.01 -27.71
N SER A 144 2.24 25.93 -28.63
CA SER A 144 1.73 27.22 -28.20
C SER A 144 0.33 27.10 -27.56
N PRO A 145 0.04 27.86 -26.49
CA PRO A 145 -1.30 27.91 -25.88
C PRO A 145 -2.42 28.31 -26.83
N SER A 146 -2.10 28.92 -27.97
CA SER A 146 -3.05 29.25 -29.04
C SER A 146 -3.48 28.03 -29.86
N ILE A 147 -2.59 27.06 -30.08
CA ILE A 147 -2.93 25.79 -30.76
C ILE A 147 -3.86 24.95 -29.89
N LEU A 148 -3.58 24.85 -28.58
CA LEU A 148 -4.46 24.16 -27.63
C LEU A 148 -5.85 24.79 -27.58
N ARG A 149 -5.93 26.13 -27.53
CA ARG A 149 -7.21 26.85 -27.58
C ARG A 149 -7.97 26.57 -28.87
N SER A 150 -7.30 26.58 -30.02
CA SER A 150 -7.92 26.25 -31.31
C SER A 150 -8.49 24.83 -31.36
N LEU A 151 -7.87 23.86 -30.68
CA LEU A 151 -8.38 22.48 -30.64
C LEU A 151 -9.62 22.34 -29.77
N VAL A 152 -9.69 23.10 -28.67
CA VAL A 152 -10.84 23.10 -27.74
C VAL A 152 -12.02 23.90 -28.29
N THR A 153 -11.77 24.94 -29.10
CA THR A 153 -12.83 25.82 -29.64
C THR A 153 -13.41 25.38 -30.98
N LEU A 154 -12.95 24.28 -31.59
CA LEU A 154 -13.60 23.70 -32.76
C LEU A 154 -14.93 23.04 -32.34
N SER A 155 -15.95 23.88 -32.16
CA SER A 155 -17.34 23.44 -32.13
C SER A 155 -17.79 23.11 -33.55
N ASP A 156 -18.43 21.95 -33.74
CA ASP A 156 -19.13 21.54 -34.96
C ASP A 156 -20.34 22.46 -35.23
N ALA A 157 -20.10 23.73 -35.54
CA ALA A 157 -21.14 24.58 -36.08
C ALA A 157 -21.31 24.22 -37.57
N PRO A 158 -22.48 23.72 -38.01
CA PRO A 158 -22.70 23.43 -39.42
C PRO A 158 -22.55 24.73 -40.22
N LYS A 159 -21.74 24.69 -41.30
CA LYS A 159 -21.63 25.80 -42.25
C LYS A 159 -23.03 26.16 -42.73
N LYS A 160 -23.55 27.31 -42.28
CA LYS A 160 -24.78 27.88 -42.84
C LYS A 160 -24.48 28.25 -44.29
N VAL A 161 -24.88 27.38 -45.21
CA VAL A 161 -24.93 27.70 -46.63
C VAL A 161 -26.02 28.75 -46.80
N VAL A 162 -25.61 30.01 -46.94
CA VAL A 162 -26.51 31.10 -47.32
C VAL A 162 -26.65 31.04 -48.84
N PRO A 163 -27.85 30.83 -49.41
CA PRO A 163 -28.04 30.82 -50.84
C PRO A 163 -27.85 32.24 -51.42
N PRO A 164 -27.29 32.36 -52.63
CA PRO A 164 -27.11 33.65 -53.29
C PRO A 164 -28.48 34.25 -53.65
N LYS A 165 -28.60 35.56 -53.46
CA LYS A 165 -29.75 36.37 -53.89
C LYS A 165 -29.73 36.58 -55.39
#